data_AF-A0A640QK63-F1
#
_entry.id   AF-A0A640QK63-F1
#
_cell.length_a   1.000
_cell.length_b   1.000
_cell.length_c   1.000
_cell.angle_alpha   90.00
_cell.angle_beta   90.00
_cell.angle_gamma   90.00
#
_symmetry.space_group_name_H-M   'P 1'
#
loop_
_entity.id
_entity.type
_entity.pdbx_description
1 polymer ?
#
loop_
_entity_poly.entity_id
_entity_poly.type
_entity_poly.pdbx_seq_one_letter_code
_entity_poly.pdbx_strand_id
1 'polypeptide(L)'
;MASIQRSLVNLEMLSDDITSLSFEALNTAAHIRLLNEVLKELKDLNALVPNETESSFHNAMTGSIFENIFERKRMVAVYIKLIGYVLTAWEATSKANAILLDNFDASADKRLELLQVKAIKAKSQLKTVATAMGQSDYEKFTRTLGLETQEWQWDTLRARF
;
A
#
# COMPACT_ATOMS: atom_id res chain seq x y z
N MET A 1 17.15 -11.45 -16.16
CA MET A 1 17.63 -10.96 -14.86
C MET A 1 17.06 -9.57 -14.64
N ALA A 2 16.25 -9.39 -13.60
CA ALA A 2 15.86 -8.05 -13.12
C ALA A 2 16.95 -7.58 -12.15
N SER A 3 17.49 -6.38 -12.35
CA SER A 3 18.41 -5.76 -11.40
C SER A 3 17.61 -4.91 -10.42
N ILE A 4 18.10 -4.76 -9.19
CA ILE A 4 17.51 -3.86 -8.18
C ILE A 4 17.32 -2.45 -8.75
N GLN A 5 18.32 -1.96 -9.50
CA GLN A 5 18.27 -0.69 -10.22
C GLN A 5 17.06 -0.57 -11.18
N ARG A 6 16.75 -1.63 -11.95
CA ARG A 6 15.56 -1.61 -12.82
C ARG A 6 14.27 -1.52 -12.00
N SER A 7 14.18 -2.29 -10.92
CA SER A 7 13.00 -2.23 -10.05
C SER A 7 12.85 -0.86 -9.38
N LEU A 8 13.95 -0.20 -9.03
CA LEU A 8 13.91 1.14 -8.47
C LEU A 8 13.40 2.17 -9.47
N VAL A 9 13.93 2.17 -10.70
CA VAL A 9 13.43 3.06 -11.77
C VAL A 9 11.94 2.84 -12.01
N ASN A 10 11.48 1.58 -12.06
CA ASN A 10 10.05 1.28 -12.21
C ASN A 10 9.21 1.82 -11.05
N LEU A 11 9.68 1.67 -9.80
CA LEU A 11 9.00 2.20 -8.63
C LEU A 11 8.99 3.74 -8.61
N GLU A 12 10.06 4.38 -9.09
CA GLU A 12 10.13 5.84 -9.22
C GLU A 12 9.11 6.34 -10.23
N MET A 13 9.05 5.74 -11.41
CA MET A 13 8.04 6.07 -12.43
C MET A 13 6.61 5.89 -11.89
N LEU A 14 6.34 4.80 -11.17
CA LEU A 14 5.02 4.57 -10.57
C LEU A 14 4.69 5.59 -9.47
N SER A 15 5.70 6.03 -8.70
CA SER A 15 5.53 7.09 -7.71
C SER A 15 5.22 8.43 -8.38
N ASP A 16 5.90 8.74 -9.49
CA ASP A 16 5.63 9.93 -10.30
C ASP A 16 4.22 9.88 -10.92
N ASP A 17 3.79 8.72 -11.42
CA ASP A 17 2.44 8.51 -11.94
C ASP A 17 1.37 8.74 -10.86
N ILE A 18 1.60 8.24 -9.63
CA ILE A 18 0.69 8.44 -8.49
C ILE A 18 0.63 9.93 -8.11
N THR A 19 1.76 10.60 -8.01
CA THR A 19 1.81 12.04 -7.65
C THR A 19 1.24 12.95 -8.73
N SER A 20 1.20 12.47 -9.98
CA SER A 20 0.58 13.17 -11.11
C SER A 20 -0.94 13.01 -11.18
N LEU A 21 -1.54 12.12 -10.36
CA LEU A 21 -2.99 11.99 -10.29
C LEU A 21 -3.62 13.26 -9.71
N SER A 22 -4.78 13.65 -10.26
CA SER A 22 -5.59 14.68 -9.62
C SER A 22 -6.17 14.15 -8.30
N PHE A 23 -6.53 15.06 -7.40
CA PHE A 23 -7.11 14.71 -6.11
C PHE A 23 -8.36 13.82 -6.25
N GLU A 24 -9.19 14.05 -7.27
CA GLU A 24 -10.39 13.26 -7.57
C GLU A 24 -10.08 11.86 -8.11
N ALA A 25 -8.89 11.66 -8.67
CA ALA A 25 -8.43 10.36 -9.14
C ALA A 25 -7.84 9.51 -8.02
N LEU A 26 -7.49 10.09 -6.87
CA LEU A 26 -7.05 9.33 -5.70
C LEU A 26 -8.17 8.46 -5.12
N ASN A 27 -7.80 7.27 -4.66
CA ASN A 27 -8.71 6.22 -4.17
C ASN A 27 -9.78 5.75 -5.17
N THR A 28 -9.60 6.04 -6.46
CA THR A 28 -10.41 5.47 -7.54
C THR A 28 -9.76 4.20 -8.12
N ALA A 29 -10.44 3.54 -9.06
CA ALA A 29 -9.87 2.40 -9.77
C ALA A 29 -8.52 2.70 -10.45
N ALA A 30 -8.29 3.94 -10.91
CA ALA A 30 -7.02 4.36 -11.50
C ALA A 30 -5.89 4.32 -10.46
N HIS A 31 -6.12 4.93 -9.30
CA HIS A 31 -5.15 4.88 -8.19
C HIS A 31 -4.87 3.45 -7.74
N ILE A 32 -5.92 2.64 -7.58
CA ILE A 32 -5.80 1.24 -7.14
C ILE A 32 -5.03 0.38 -8.14
N ARG A 33 -5.14 0.67 -9.44
CA ARG A 33 -4.33 0.01 -10.45
C ARG A 33 -2.85 0.31 -10.25
N LEU A 34 -2.48 1.58 -10.06
CA LEU A 34 -1.09 1.96 -9.78
C LEU A 34 -0.57 1.30 -8.50
N LEU A 35 -1.35 1.28 -7.42
CA LEU A 35 -0.96 0.58 -6.18
C LEU A 35 -0.74 -0.93 -6.37
N ASN A 36 -1.50 -1.58 -7.26
CA ASN A 36 -1.27 -2.98 -7.62
C ASN A 36 0.04 -3.16 -8.42
N GLU A 37 0.35 -2.24 -9.33
CA GLU A 37 1.59 -2.25 -10.10
C GLU A 37 2.80 -2.01 -9.18
N VAL A 38 2.71 -1.06 -8.24
CA VAL A 38 3.71 -0.86 -7.17
C VAL A 38 3.88 -2.12 -6.34
N LEU A 39 2.78 -2.75 -5.89
CA LEU A 39 2.85 -3.98 -5.11
C LEU A 39 3.56 -5.12 -5.86
N LYS A 40 3.32 -5.22 -7.18
CA LYS A 40 3.98 -6.21 -8.02
C LYS A 40 5.49 -5.93 -8.11
N GLU A 41 5.87 -4.70 -8.42
CA GLU A 41 7.28 -4.34 -8.55
C GLU A 41 8.03 -4.48 -7.21
N LEU A 42 7.39 -4.14 -6.07
CA LEU A 42 7.97 -4.37 -4.75
C LEU A 42 8.18 -5.86 -4.47
N LYS A 43 7.28 -6.75 -4.91
CA LYS A 43 7.47 -8.20 -4.77
C LYS A 43 8.64 -8.70 -5.62
N ASP A 44 8.79 -8.16 -6.83
CA ASP A 44 9.92 -8.48 -7.71
C ASP A 44 11.23 -8.00 -7.07
N LEU A 45 11.28 -6.77 -6.55
CA LEU A 45 12.41 -6.25 -5.77
C LEU A 45 12.69 -7.13 -4.55
N ASN A 46 11.68 -7.49 -3.77
CA ASN A 46 11.83 -8.31 -2.57
C ASN A 46 12.31 -9.74 -2.85
N ALA A 47 12.19 -10.24 -4.08
CA ALA A 47 12.80 -11.50 -4.49
C ALA A 47 14.33 -11.39 -4.71
N LEU A 48 14.83 -10.18 -5.02
CA LEU A 48 16.24 -9.89 -5.24
C LEU A 48 16.98 -9.53 -3.94
N VAL A 49 16.31 -8.77 -3.07
CA VAL A 49 16.85 -8.22 -1.81
C VAL A 49 17.52 -9.27 -0.88
N PRO A 50 17.00 -10.51 -0.71
CA PRO A 50 17.64 -11.51 0.15
C PRO A 50 19.05 -11.89 -0.27
N ASN A 51 19.40 -11.73 -1.54
CA ASN A 51 20.72 -12.07 -2.08
C ASN A 51 21.77 -10.96 -1.88
N GLU A 52 21.34 -9.78 -1.42
CA GLU A 52 22.21 -8.64 -1.18
C GLU A 52 22.66 -8.54 0.28
N THR A 53 23.82 -7.93 0.51
CA THR A 53 24.19 -7.44 1.84
C THR A 53 23.45 -6.13 2.14
N GLU A 54 23.32 -5.72 3.42
CA GLU A 54 22.74 -4.41 3.75
C GLU A 54 23.53 -3.25 3.09
N SER A 55 24.86 -3.35 3.02
CA SER A 55 25.67 -2.32 2.37
C SER A 55 25.43 -2.25 0.87
N SER A 56 25.38 -3.39 0.18
CA SER A 56 25.10 -3.43 -1.26
C SER A 56 23.71 -2.89 -1.57
N PHE A 57 22.73 -3.26 -0.75
CA PHE A 57 21.37 -2.74 -0.85
C PHE A 57 21.32 -1.22 -0.65
N HIS A 58 21.96 -0.69 0.39
CA HIS A 58 22.01 0.75 0.62
C HIS A 58 22.69 1.49 -0.54
N ASN A 59 23.82 0.97 -1.03
CA ASN A 59 24.52 1.55 -2.19
C ASN A 59 23.65 1.54 -3.45
N ALA A 60 22.81 0.51 -3.64
CA ALA A 60 21.89 0.43 -4.76
C ALA A 60 20.74 1.46 -4.65
N MET A 61 20.38 1.87 -3.44
CA MET A 61 19.37 2.90 -3.17
C MET A 61 19.91 4.32 -3.25
N THR A 62 21.23 4.51 -3.16
CA THR A 62 21.84 5.85 -3.13
C THR A 62 21.47 6.67 -4.37
N GLY A 63 20.94 7.87 -4.14
CA GLY A 63 20.47 8.78 -5.19
C GLY A 63 19.05 8.53 -5.69
N SER A 64 18.39 7.47 -5.21
CA SER A 64 16.96 7.20 -5.46
C SER A 64 16.09 7.94 -4.44
N ILE A 65 14.84 8.24 -4.81
CA ILE A 65 13.83 8.73 -3.86
C ILE A 65 13.58 7.73 -2.72
N PHE A 66 13.92 6.45 -2.93
CA PHE A 66 13.75 5.38 -1.96
C PHE A 66 14.88 5.26 -0.95
N GLU A 67 15.97 6.03 -1.07
CA GLU A 67 17.13 5.99 -0.16
C GLU A 67 16.71 6.17 1.31
N ASN A 68 15.85 7.17 1.57
CA ASN A 68 15.34 7.48 2.92
C ASN A 68 14.02 6.76 3.26
N ILE A 69 13.54 5.89 2.36
CA ILE A 69 12.30 5.12 2.51
C ILE A 69 12.63 3.66 2.88
N PHE A 70 13.60 3.08 2.17
CA PHE A 70 14.08 1.72 2.40
C PHE A 70 15.44 1.74 3.11
N GLU A 71 15.49 2.36 4.29
CA GLU A 71 16.71 2.43 5.12
C GLU A 71 17.24 1.04 5.52
N ARG A 72 16.39 0.01 5.46
CA ARG A 72 16.76 -1.39 5.74
C ARG A 72 16.06 -2.32 4.74
N LYS A 73 16.72 -3.41 4.35
CA LYS A 73 16.14 -4.43 3.43
C LYS A 73 14.73 -4.88 3.82
N ARG A 74 14.48 -5.06 5.12
CA ARG A 74 13.17 -5.50 5.64
C ARG A 74 12.03 -4.54 5.31
N MET A 75 12.30 -3.27 5.03
CA MET A 75 11.27 -2.25 4.76
C MET A 75 10.51 -2.54 3.48
N VAL A 76 11.16 -3.16 2.48
CA VAL A 76 10.49 -3.60 1.25
C VAL A 76 9.35 -4.58 1.58
N ALA A 77 9.62 -5.57 2.43
CA ALA A 77 8.61 -6.53 2.88
C ALA A 77 7.50 -5.89 3.74
N VAL A 78 7.82 -4.85 4.51
CA VAL A 78 6.83 -4.08 5.29
C VAL A 78 5.89 -3.32 4.35
N TYR A 79 6.42 -2.65 3.32
CA TYR A 79 5.63 -1.93 2.32
C TYR A 79 4.70 -2.89 1.56
N ILE A 80 5.20 -4.06 1.13
CA ILE A 80 4.36 -5.11 0.50
C ILE A 80 3.15 -5.45 1.38
N LYS A 81 3.34 -5.62 2.70
CA LYS A 81 2.24 -5.93 3.63
C LYS A 81 1.25 -4.78 3.73
N LEU A 82 1.74 -3.56 3.93
CA LEU A 82 0.90 -2.37 4.09
C LEU A 82 0.04 -2.12 2.84
N ILE A 83 0.64 -2.13 1.65
CA ILE A 83 -0.09 -1.97 0.39
C ILE A 83 -1.12 -3.08 0.21
N GLY A 84 -0.74 -4.33 0.52
CA GLY A 84 -1.68 -5.47 0.48
C GLY A 84 -2.92 -5.25 1.36
N TYR A 85 -2.76 -4.67 2.55
CA TYR A 85 -3.89 -4.34 3.42
C TYR A 85 -4.73 -3.16 2.91
N VAL A 86 -4.09 -2.11 2.37
CA VAL A 86 -4.81 -0.98 1.72
C VAL A 86 -5.70 -1.51 0.59
N LEU A 87 -5.12 -2.28 -0.34
CA LEU A 87 -5.85 -2.87 -1.47
C LEU A 87 -6.99 -3.77 -0.99
N THR A 88 -6.73 -4.61 0.00
CA THR A 88 -7.75 -5.52 0.55
C THR A 88 -8.92 -4.76 1.16
N ALA A 89 -8.64 -3.70 1.93
CA ALA A 89 -9.66 -2.86 2.53
C ALA A 89 -10.47 -2.12 1.48
N TRP A 90 -9.80 -1.51 0.49
CA TRP A 90 -10.47 -0.79 -0.59
C TRP A 90 -11.38 -1.72 -1.42
N GLU A 91 -10.88 -2.88 -1.85
CA GLU A 91 -11.67 -3.84 -2.63
C GLU A 91 -12.90 -4.33 -1.87
N ALA A 92 -12.76 -4.58 -0.57
CA ALA A 92 -13.85 -5.05 0.26
C ALA A 92 -14.92 -3.95 0.44
N THR A 93 -14.50 -2.72 0.69
CA THR A 93 -15.41 -1.56 0.78
C THR A 93 -16.10 -1.26 -0.55
N SER A 94 -15.36 -1.27 -1.66
CA SER A 94 -15.92 -1.06 -3.00
C SER A 94 -16.99 -2.10 -3.35
N LYS A 95 -16.71 -3.39 -3.09
CA LYS A 95 -17.68 -4.49 -3.30
C LYS A 95 -18.89 -4.37 -2.38
N ALA A 96 -18.71 -3.95 -1.12
CA ALA A 96 -19.82 -3.74 -0.21
C ALA A 96 -20.73 -2.61 -0.72
N ASN A 97 -20.15 -1.48 -1.14
CA ASN A 97 -20.91 -0.36 -1.70
C ASN A 97 -21.68 -0.73 -2.96
N ALA A 98 -21.11 -1.57 -3.84
CA ALA A 98 -21.81 -2.07 -5.02
C ALA A 98 -23.05 -2.90 -4.64
N ILE A 99 -22.97 -3.74 -3.60
CA ILE A 99 -24.12 -4.52 -3.11
C ILE A 99 -25.21 -3.61 -2.55
N LEU A 100 -24.84 -2.58 -1.78
CA LEU A 100 -25.80 -1.62 -1.21
C LEU A 100 -26.61 -0.88 -2.30
N LEU A 101 -26.06 -0.75 -3.51
CA LEU A 101 -26.66 -0.03 -4.63
C LEU A 101 -27.61 -0.88 -5.49
N ASP A 102 -27.49 -2.22 -5.48
CA ASP A 102 -28.09 -3.10 -6.52
C ASP A 102 -29.27 -3.98 -6.05
N ASN A 103 -30.06 -3.49 -5.08
CA ASN A 103 -31.19 -4.17 -4.41
C ASN A 103 -30.84 -5.44 -3.59
N PHE A 104 -31.34 -5.49 -2.36
CA PHE A 104 -30.99 -6.50 -1.37
C PHE A 104 -31.82 -7.80 -1.52
N ASP A 105 -31.12 -8.93 -1.69
CA ASP A 105 -31.64 -10.26 -1.37
C ASP A 105 -31.06 -10.76 -0.04
N ALA A 106 -31.65 -11.80 0.57
CA ALA A 106 -31.17 -12.32 1.87
C ALA A 106 -29.73 -12.89 1.82
N SER A 107 -29.19 -13.17 0.63
CA SER A 107 -27.80 -13.61 0.45
C SER A 107 -26.82 -12.45 0.40
N ALA A 108 -27.29 -11.27 -0.03
CA ALA A 108 -26.57 -10.01 -0.09
C ALA A 108 -26.19 -9.54 1.32
N ASP A 109 -27.05 -9.70 2.32
CA ASP A 109 -26.78 -9.33 3.72
C ASP A 109 -25.57 -10.07 4.28
N LYS A 110 -25.54 -11.40 4.13
CA LYS A 110 -24.42 -12.21 4.62
C LYS A 110 -23.12 -11.87 3.89
N ARG A 111 -23.19 -11.59 2.58
CA ARG A 111 -22.03 -11.19 1.78
C ARG A 111 -21.53 -9.80 2.19
N LEU A 112 -22.43 -8.87 2.47
CA LEU A 112 -22.12 -7.54 2.96
C LEU A 112 -21.37 -7.61 4.29
N GLU A 113 -21.88 -8.37 5.26
CA GLU A 113 -21.26 -8.57 6.56
C GLU A 113 -19.82 -9.12 6.42
N LEU A 114 -19.64 -10.16 5.60
CA LEU A 114 -18.31 -10.74 5.35
C LEU A 114 -17.34 -9.73 4.73
N LEU A 115 -17.80 -8.88 3.81
CA LEU A 115 -16.98 -7.85 3.19
C LEU A 115 -16.61 -6.75 4.19
N GLN A 116 -17.54 -6.32 5.04
CA GLN A 116 -17.27 -5.37 6.10
C GLN A 116 -16.24 -5.91 7.10
N VAL A 117 -16.39 -7.16 7.56
CA VAL A 117 -15.43 -7.82 8.45
C VAL A 117 -14.05 -7.92 7.79
N LYS A 118 -13.99 -8.24 6.48
CA LYS A 118 -12.74 -8.28 5.73
C LYS A 118 -12.04 -6.91 5.69
N ALA A 119 -12.79 -5.84 5.42
CA ALA A 119 -12.26 -4.48 5.40
C ALA A 119 -11.74 -4.06 6.79
N ILE A 120 -12.51 -4.31 7.85
CA ILE A 120 -12.13 -4.00 9.24
C ILE A 120 -10.85 -4.76 9.62
N LYS A 121 -10.77 -6.06 9.30
CA LYS A 121 -9.59 -6.87 9.60
C LYS A 121 -8.35 -6.35 8.87
N ALA A 122 -8.46 -6.00 7.59
CA ALA A 122 -7.35 -5.44 6.83
C ALA A 122 -6.87 -4.11 7.43
N LYS A 123 -7.79 -3.20 7.80
CA LYS A 123 -7.46 -1.93 8.47
C LYS A 123 -6.80 -2.16 9.84
N SER A 124 -7.27 -3.14 10.61
CA SER A 124 -6.66 -3.52 11.89
C SER A 124 -5.23 -4.05 11.72
N GLN A 125 -5.00 -4.92 10.74
CA GLN A 125 -3.66 -5.43 10.44
C GLN A 125 -2.72 -4.34 9.93
N LEU A 126 -3.23 -3.43 9.09
CA LEU A 126 -2.51 -2.24 8.66
C LEU A 126 -2.09 -1.39 9.86
N LYS A 127 -3.01 -1.10 10.78
CA LYS A 127 -2.72 -0.37 12.02
C LYS A 127 -1.60 -1.03 12.82
N THR A 128 -1.64 -2.34 13.02
CA THR A 128 -0.59 -3.07 13.75
C THR A 128 0.78 -2.92 13.09
N VAL A 129 0.86 -3.10 11.77
CA VAL A 129 2.13 -2.99 11.04
C VAL A 129 2.63 -1.55 10.99
N ALA A 130 1.75 -0.58 10.73
CA ALA A 130 2.06 0.84 10.74
C ALA A 130 2.59 1.30 12.11
N THR A 131 1.95 0.85 13.20
CA THR A 131 2.39 1.17 14.56
C THR A 131 3.78 0.62 14.87
N ALA A 132 4.06 -0.61 14.42
CA ALA A 132 5.38 -1.24 14.60
C ALA A 132 6.47 -0.59 13.74
N MET A 133 6.11 -0.05 12.58
CA MET A 133 7.01 0.70 11.70
C MET A 133 7.32 2.10 12.26
N GLY A 134 6.35 2.73 12.93
CA GLY A 134 6.50 4.05 13.53
C GLY A 134 5.91 5.17 12.66
N GLN A 135 5.57 6.29 13.28
CA GLN A 135 4.85 7.39 12.64
C GLN A 135 5.61 7.98 11.44
N SER A 136 6.88 8.35 11.64
CA SER A 136 7.69 9.01 10.60
C SER A 136 7.76 8.16 9.32
N ASP A 137 8.04 6.87 9.45
CA ASP A 137 8.13 5.97 8.29
C ASP A 137 6.76 5.67 7.67
N TYR A 138 5.69 5.74 8.48
CA TYR A 138 4.33 5.57 7.98
C TYR A 138 3.84 6.80 7.20
N GLU A 139 4.22 8.00 7.61
CA GLU A 139 3.93 9.23 6.86
C GLU A 139 4.71 9.27 5.54
N LYS A 140 5.95 8.78 5.50
CA LYS A 140 6.68 8.55 4.24
C LYS A 140 5.91 7.59 3.34
N PHE A 141 5.40 6.48 3.89
CA PHE A 141 4.61 5.48 3.16
C PHE A 141 3.35 6.08 2.55
N THR A 142 2.54 6.81 3.33
CA THR A 142 1.28 7.37 2.82
C THR A 142 1.52 8.43 1.77
N ARG A 143 2.53 9.30 1.96
CA ARG A 143 2.89 10.34 0.99
C ARG A 143 3.37 9.76 -0.35
N THR A 144 4.26 8.75 -0.29
CA THR A 144 4.82 8.12 -1.50
C THR A 144 3.75 7.45 -2.35
N LEU A 145 2.68 6.98 -1.71
CA LEU A 145 1.61 6.21 -2.36
C LEU A 145 0.31 7.00 -2.54
N GLY A 146 0.31 8.33 -2.40
CA GLY A 146 -0.90 9.15 -2.59
C GLY A 146 -2.07 8.77 -1.67
N LEU A 147 -1.79 8.21 -0.49
CA LEU A 147 -2.79 7.80 0.49
C LEU A 147 -3.22 8.98 1.36
N GLU A 148 -3.83 9.99 0.73
CA GLU A 148 -4.15 11.28 1.35
C GLU A 148 -5.51 11.30 2.07
N THR A 149 -6.38 10.32 1.83
CA THR A 149 -7.68 10.27 2.50
C THR A 149 -7.54 10.03 4.00
N GLN A 150 -8.51 10.58 4.75
CA GLN A 150 -8.51 10.56 6.21
C GLN A 150 -8.35 9.15 6.79
N GLU A 151 -8.93 8.13 6.15
CA GLU A 151 -8.90 6.74 6.62
C GLU A 151 -7.48 6.12 6.67
N TRP A 152 -6.53 6.67 5.91
CA TRP A 152 -5.14 6.22 5.90
C TRP A 152 -4.22 7.07 6.78
N GLN A 153 -4.71 8.20 7.31
CA GLN A 153 -3.88 9.09 8.12
C GLN A 153 -3.58 8.50 9.49
N TRP A 154 -2.39 8.83 10.02
CA TRP A 154 -1.89 8.27 11.27
C TRP A 154 -2.83 8.45 12.45
N ASP A 155 -3.39 9.66 12.63
CA ASP A 155 -4.31 9.95 13.72
C ASP A 155 -5.59 9.11 13.64
N THR A 156 -6.08 8.88 12.43
CA THR A 156 -7.26 8.05 12.18
C THR A 156 -6.97 6.58 12.43
N LEU A 157 -5.79 6.07 12.06
CA LEU A 157 -5.38 4.72 12.40
C LEU A 157 -5.29 4.52 13.91
N ARG A 158 -4.81 5.53 14.64
CA ARG A 158 -4.65 5.47 16.09
C ARG A 158 -5.96 5.58 16.83
N ALA A 159 -6.90 6.39 16.33
CA ALA A 159 -8.25 6.45 16.86
C ALA A 159 -8.83 5.02 17.02
N ARG A 160 -9.48 4.76 18.15
CA ARG A 160 -10.11 3.46 18.39
C ARG A 160 -11.26 3.32 17.38
N PHE A 161 -11.18 2.30 16.54
CA PHE A 161 -12.38 1.67 16.00
C PHE A 161 -13.14 1.02 17.14
#